data_AF-A0ABD0TMW6-F1
#
_entry.id   AF-A0ABD0TMW6-F1
#
_cell.length_a   1.000
_cell.length_b   1.000
_cell.length_c   1.000
_cell.angle_alpha   90.00
_cell.angle_beta   90.00
_cell.angle_gamma   90.00
#
_symmetry.space_group_name_H-M   'P 1'
#
loop_
_entity.id
_entity.type
_entity.pdbx_description
1 polymer ?
#
loop_
_entity_poly.entity_id
_entity_poly.type
_entity_poly.pdbx_seq_one_letter_code
_entity_poly.pdbx_strand_id
1 'polypeptide(L)'
;MGGLGLFLALLALVGQGNVMGQGAEKRRTGNVCSVDMDCPDNAFCRQSSYCVCKDGFVYAAVNSTHKGCLKEARSGEPCVQHIQCHSTLGVHSECADGVCACVGTAHLEDDRCYETAVVGERCVVDQNCYLGEPGPPRQAFCVRGYCTCQLQFSPRDNGTRCVRDATLGEECEDQLQCAGPGLQCRGTCRCRENWVAHNETNSCVESVKALNDPCEYDVQCDALAGVPEARSPGAALCLGGACSCAYSAHAVGKPPRCWHRRRPGQECRRDEECVSEENEPGYCLSGRCTCKTCSPDARDFGAASTMSQPPLLIAAILAVAAILRH
;
A
#
# COMPACT_ATOMS: atom_id res chain seq x y z
N MET A 1 50.27 38.60 -3.23
CA MET A 1 49.75 39.64 -2.31
C MET A 1 48.61 38.99 -1.55
N GLY A 2 48.64 38.64 -0.27
CA GLY A 2 49.41 39.05 0.90
C GLY A 2 48.41 39.20 2.06
N GLY A 3 48.65 38.57 3.21
CA GLY A 3 47.83 38.63 4.45
C GLY A 3 47.11 37.29 4.75
N LEU A 4 47.49 36.41 5.69
CA LEU A 4 48.07 36.49 7.06
C LEU A 4 47.10 37.08 8.10
N GLY A 5 46.60 36.22 9.00
CA GLY A 5 45.73 36.55 10.14
C GLY A 5 44.97 35.31 10.68
N LEU A 6 45.64 34.34 11.31
CA LEU A 6 45.86 34.19 12.76
C LEU A 6 44.64 33.68 13.57
N PHE A 7 44.71 32.39 13.93
CA PHE A 7 44.28 31.70 15.16
C PHE A 7 43.05 32.16 15.96
N LEU A 8 42.11 31.21 16.16
CA LEU A 8 41.53 30.90 17.48
C LEU A 8 41.07 29.43 17.50
N ALA A 9 41.91 28.57 18.06
CA ALA A 9 41.59 27.18 18.37
C ALA A 9 40.77 27.15 19.68
N LEU A 10 39.49 26.79 19.57
CA LEU A 10 38.64 26.48 20.73
C LEU A 10 38.82 25.00 21.09
N LEU A 11 39.58 24.77 22.15
CA LEU A 11 39.67 23.50 22.87
C LEU A 11 38.29 23.13 23.43
N ALA A 12 37.62 22.15 22.80
CA ALA A 12 36.50 21.45 23.39
C ALA A 12 37.02 20.28 24.22
N LEU A 13 37.29 20.53 25.51
CA LEU A 13 37.37 19.50 26.54
C LEU A 13 35.96 19.01 26.82
N VAL A 14 35.50 17.99 26.08
CA VAL A 14 34.32 17.22 26.48
C VAL A 14 34.81 15.91 27.08
N GLY A 15 34.52 15.78 28.36
CA GLY A 15 35.01 14.72 29.25
C GLY A 15 34.77 13.32 28.70
N GLN A 16 35.78 12.49 28.92
CA GLN A 16 35.65 11.04 28.88
C GLN A 16 34.61 10.63 29.91
N GLY A 17 33.38 10.40 29.45
CA GLY A 17 32.37 9.67 30.20
C GLY A 17 32.83 8.22 30.31
N ASN A 18 33.53 7.90 31.40
CA ASN A 18 33.70 6.52 31.85
C ASN A 18 32.31 5.94 32.12
N VAL A 19 31.79 5.16 31.17
CA VAL A 19 30.67 4.25 31.41
C VAL A 19 31.22 3.04 32.17
N MET A 20 31.43 3.19 33.47
CA MET A 20 31.71 2.07 34.37
C MET A 20 30.44 1.69 35.13
N GLY A 21 29.87 0.54 34.76
CA GLY A 21 29.34 -0.43 35.72
C GLY A 21 27.97 -0.19 36.34
N GLN A 22 26.89 -0.19 35.54
CA GLN A 22 25.52 -0.41 36.06
C GLN A 22 25.21 -1.89 36.41
N GLY A 23 26.22 -2.78 36.50
CA GLY A 23 26.00 -4.22 36.71
C GLY A 23 26.03 -4.70 38.16
N ALA A 24 26.67 -3.96 39.08
CA ALA A 24 27.01 -4.52 40.39
C ALA A 24 25.92 -4.37 41.46
N GLU A 25 24.94 -3.49 41.26
CA GLU A 25 23.88 -3.24 42.25
C GLU A 25 22.82 -4.36 42.26
N LYS A 26 22.53 -4.97 41.11
CA LYS A 26 21.59 -6.10 40.98
C LYS A 26 22.08 -7.43 41.59
N ARG A 27 23.39 -7.53 41.90
CA ARG A 27 24.03 -8.76 42.42
C ARG A 27 24.49 -8.64 43.88
N ARG A 28 24.15 -7.52 44.53
CA ARG A 28 24.48 -7.28 45.94
C ARG A 28 23.67 -8.23 46.83
N THR A 29 24.37 -8.93 47.70
CA THR A 29 23.73 -9.72 48.76
C THR A 29 23.52 -8.86 50.01
N GLY A 30 22.62 -9.27 50.90
CA GLY A 30 22.40 -8.60 52.19
C GLY A 30 23.50 -8.84 53.25
N ASN A 31 24.55 -9.60 52.92
CA ASN A 31 25.58 -10.02 53.88
C ASN A 31 26.73 -9.01 53.94
N VAL A 32 27.15 -8.67 55.16
CA VAL A 32 28.37 -7.90 55.44
C VAL A 32 29.56 -8.86 55.47
N CYS A 33 30.69 -8.47 54.90
CA CYS A 33 31.90 -9.29 54.82
C CYS A 33 33.15 -8.43 55.01
N SER A 34 34.24 -9.04 55.46
CA SER A 34 35.58 -8.43 55.48
C SER A 34 36.49 -9.04 54.40
N VAL A 35 36.32 -10.34 54.14
CA VAL A 35 37.07 -11.12 53.15
C VAL A 35 36.13 -12.01 52.32
N ASP A 36 36.60 -12.49 51.17
CA ASP A 36 35.81 -13.32 50.25
C ASP A 36 35.27 -14.61 50.88
N MET A 37 35.99 -15.18 51.86
CA MET A 37 35.58 -16.40 52.56
C MET A 37 34.35 -16.19 53.47
N ASP A 38 33.99 -14.95 53.78
CA ASP A 38 32.77 -14.63 54.53
C ASP A 38 31.50 -14.70 53.65
N CYS A 39 31.69 -14.81 52.33
CA CYS A 39 30.62 -14.78 51.34
C CYS A 39 30.16 -16.19 50.94
N PRO A 40 28.89 -16.33 50.48
CA PRO A 40 28.40 -17.61 49.98
C PRO A 40 29.16 -18.05 48.72
N ASP A 41 29.02 -19.33 48.36
CA ASP A 41 29.62 -19.87 47.14
C ASP A 41 29.26 -19.03 45.91
N ASN A 42 30.25 -18.84 45.04
CA ASN A 42 30.14 -18.00 43.84
C ASN A 42 29.90 -16.51 44.11
N ALA A 43 30.30 -16.01 45.28
CA ALA A 43 30.39 -14.57 45.58
C ALA A 43 31.84 -14.15 45.92
N PHE A 44 32.06 -12.84 45.99
CA PHE A 44 33.27 -12.22 46.52
C PHE A 44 32.91 -11.00 47.37
N CYS A 45 33.81 -10.60 48.27
CA CYS A 45 33.61 -9.49 49.18
C CYS A 45 34.06 -8.17 48.53
N ARG A 46 33.10 -7.27 48.30
CA ARG A 46 33.40 -5.97 47.69
C ARG A 46 33.71 -4.94 48.76
N GLN A 47 34.88 -4.29 48.61
CA GLN A 47 35.34 -3.20 49.48
C GLN A 47 35.32 -3.57 50.97
N SER A 48 35.52 -4.85 51.31
CA SER A 48 35.43 -5.35 52.69
C SER A 48 34.17 -4.88 53.42
N SER A 49 33.03 -4.88 52.71
CA SER A 49 31.78 -4.33 53.24
C SER A 49 30.54 -5.15 52.90
N TYR A 50 30.42 -5.69 51.68
CA TYR A 50 29.27 -6.52 51.31
C TYR A 50 29.61 -7.55 50.23
N CYS A 51 28.95 -8.70 50.27
CA CYS A 51 29.16 -9.74 49.27
C CYS A 51 28.39 -9.45 47.97
N VAL A 52 29.01 -9.79 46.84
CA VAL A 52 28.45 -9.65 45.49
C VAL A 52 28.62 -10.98 44.74
N CYS A 53 27.57 -11.45 44.07
CA CYS A 53 27.68 -12.65 43.23
C CYS A 53 28.63 -12.40 42.04
N LYS A 54 29.42 -13.44 41.68
CA LYS A 54 30.30 -13.44 40.51
C LYS A 54 29.49 -13.28 39.21
N ASP A 55 30.16 -12.89 38.14
CA ASP A 55 29.53 -12.83 36.81
C ASP A 55 28.96 -14.20 36.40
N GLY A 56 27.76 -14.20 35.83
CA GLY A 56 27.03 -15.43 35.53
C GLY A 56 26.25 -16.01 36.72
N PHE A 57 26.14 -15.28 37.85
CA PHE A 57 25.39 -15.71 39.02
C PHE A 57 24.46 -14.62 39.57
N VAL A 58 23.31 -15.06 40.10
CA VAL A 58 22.25 -14.24 40.69
C VAL A 58 22.01 -14.59 42.15
N TYR A 59 21.76 -13.57 42.96
CA TYR A 59 21.44 -13.78 44.37
C TYR A 59 20.01 -14.30 44.53
N ALA A 60 19.85 -15.43 45.22
CA ALA A 60 18.56 -16.07 45.45
C ALA A 60 18.49 -16.72 46.84
N ALA A 61 17.29 -16.79 47.40
CA ALA A 61 17.02 -17.56 48.62
C ALA A 61 16.81 -19.03 48.23
N VAL A 62 17.85 -19.85 48.36
CA VAL A 62 17.82 -21.27 47.96
C VAL A 62 16.86 -22.07 48.87
N ASN A 63 16.83 -21.73 50.15
CA ASN A 63 15.82 -22.20 51.10
C ASN A 63 15.52 -21.09 52.13
N SER A 64 14.69 -21.38 53.15
CA SER A 64 14.29 -20.40 54.17
C SER A 64 15.45 -19.83 55.01
N THR A 65 16.59 -20.53 55.07
CA THR A 65 17.74 -20.17 55.93
C THR A 65 19.03 -19.93 55.15
N HIS A 66 19.09 -20.31 53.87
CA HIS A 66 20.26 -20.30 53.02
C HIS A 66 19.99 -19.43 51.80
N LYS A 67 20.73 -18.32 51.73
CA LYS A 67 20.75 -17.42 50.59
C LYS A 67 22.11 -17.57 49.91
N GLY A 68 22.10 -17.74 48.59
CA GLY A 68 23.29 -18.05 47.82
C GLY A 68 23.26 -17.44 46.43
N CYS A 69 24.33 -17.66 45.68
CA CYS A 69 24.44 -17.23 44.29
C CYS A 69 24.18 -18.43 43.37
N LEU A 70 23.04 -18.41 42.68
CA LEU A 70 22.66 -19.42 41.69
C LEU A 70 23.16 -19.04 40.31
N LYS A 71 23.52 -20.02 39.48
CA LYS A 71 23.96 -19.77 38.11
C LYS A 71 22.82 -19.19 37.28
N GLU A 72 23.10 -18.13 36.53
CA GLU A 72 22.23 -17.60 35.49
C GLU A 72 21.95 -18.69 34.44
N ALA A 73 20.73 -18.74 33.93
CA ALA A 73 20.30 -19.79 33.01
C ALA A 73 19.64 -19.17 31.77
N ARG A 74 20.00 -19.66 30.58
CA ARG A 74 19.40 -19.26 29.28
C ARG A 74 18.17 -20.10 28.95
N SER A 75 17.48 -19.76 27.87
CA SER A 75 16.34 -20.55 27.39
C SER A 75 16.76 -22.01 27.16
N GLY A 76 16.01 -22.96 27.72
CA GLY A 76 16.34 -24.38 27.65
C GLY A 76 17.36 -24.88 28.69
N GLU A 77 17.96 -23.99 29.49
CA GLU A 77 18.91 -24.39 30.55
C GLU A 77 18.21 -24.72 31.88
N PRO A 78 18.80 -25.61 32.70
CA PRO A 78 18.22 -26.02 33.95
C PRO A 78 18.16 -24.87 34.97
N CYS A 79 17.06 -24.80 35.71
CA CYS A 79 16.82 -23.80 36.73
C CYS A 79 16.09 -24.39 37.94
N VAL A 80 16.17 -23.68 39.06
CA VAL A 80 15.43 -23.96 40.29
C VAL A 80 14.44 -22.84 40.60
N GLN A 81 14.78 -21.60 40.21
CA GLN A 81 13.96 -20.41 40.48
C GLN A 81 13.91 -19.48 39.27
N HIS A 82 12.80 -18.75 39.13
CA HIS A 82 12.58 -17.79 38.05
C HIS A 82 13.69 -16.73 37.93
N ILE A 83 14.32 -16.34 39.05
CA ILE A 83 15.37 -15.32 39.06
C ILE A 83 16.60 -15.69 38.21
N GLN A 84 16.89 -16.99 38.03
CA GLN A 84 17.97 -17.45 37.17
C GLN A 84 17.69 -17.14 35.70
N CYS A 85 16.43 -17.26 35.28
CA CYS A 85 15.96 -16.95 33.94
C CYS A 85 15.81 -15.43 33.75
N HIS A 86 15.29 -14.72 34.75
CA HIS A 86 15.04 -13.27 34.66
C HIS A 86 16.30 -12.44 34.36
N SER A 87 17.47 -12.90 34.79
CA SER A 87 18.73 -12.18 34.60
C SER A 87 19.18 -12.14 33.13
N THR A 88 18.93 -13.22 32.39
CA THR A 88 19.36 -13.41 31.01
C THR A 88 18.22 -13.12 30.03
N LEU A 89 17.05 -13.72 30.26
CA LEU A 89 15.89 -13.67 29.37
C LEU A 89 14.97 -12.47 29.65
N GLY A 90 15.07 -11.85 30.82
CA GLY A 90 14.20 -10.73 31.23
C GLY A 90 12.98 -11.18 32.05
N VAL A 91 12.16 -10.22 32.48
CA VAL A 91 11.08 -10.44 33.45
C VAL A 91 9.93 -11.31 32.95
N HIS A 92 9.86 -11.55 31.64
CA HIS A 92 8.83 -12.40 31.01
C HIS A 92 9.30 -13.85 30.81
N SER A 93 10.31 -14.29 31.56
CA SER A 93 10.77 -15.69 31.59
C SER A 93 10.39 -16.37 32.89
N GLU A 94 10.17 -17.67 32.87
CA GLU A 94 9.92 -18.47 34.05
C GLU A 94 10.75 -19.75 34.08
N CYS A 95 10.92 -20.30 35.29
CA CYS A 95 11.47 -21.63 35.48
C CYS A 95 10.31 -22.63 35.50
N ALA A 96 9.99 -23.20 34.35
CA ALA A 96 8.91 -24.17 34.17
C ALA A 96 9.51 -25.56 34.00
N ASP A 97 9.02 -26.55 34.75
CA ASP A 97 9.50 -27.94 34.70
C ASP A 97 11.02 -28.09 34.87
N GLY A 98 11.63 -27.21 35.66
CA GLY A 98 13.08 -27.20 35.92
C GLY A 98 13.92 -26.62 34.78
N VAL A 99 13.30 -25.97 33.79
CA VAL A 99 13.98 -25.37 32.63
C VAL A 99 13.50 -23.94 32.42
N CYS A 100 14.40 -23.04 32.01
CA CYS A 100 14.01 -21.66 31.69
C CYS A 100 13.26 -21.60 30.35
N ALA A 101 12.08 -20.99 30.37
CA ALA A 101 11.24 -20.73 29.20
C ALA A 101 10.60 -19.33 29.29
N CYS A 102 10.00 -18.84 28.21
CA CYS A 102 9.16 -17.65 28.26
C CYS A 102 7.78 -18.00 28.84
N VAL A 103 7.16 -17.06 29.55
CA VAL A 103 5.77 -17.23 30.03
C VAL A 103 4.81 -17.31 28.84
N GLY A 104 3.62 -17.90 29.02
CA GLY A 104 2.67 -18.11 27.93
C GLY A 104 2.19 -16.84 27.18
N THR A 105 2.36 -15.64 27.77
CA THR A 105 2.06 -14.34 27.15
C THR A 105 3.28 -13.67 26.53
N ALA A 106 4.39 -14.37 26.39
CA ALA A 106 5.65 -13.87 25.87
C ALA A 106 6.24 -14.84 24.84
N HIS A 107 7.13 -14.33 24.00
CA HIS A 107 7.85 -15.11 23.01
C HIS A 107 9.35 -14.85 23.12
N LEU A 108 10.14 -15.79 22.63
CA LEU A 108 11.59 -15.71 22.60
C LEU A 108 12.05 -15.04 21.31
N GLU A 109 12.82 -13.97 21.43
CA GLU A 109 13.50 -13.30 20.31
C GLU A 109 14.83 -12.72 20.78
N ASP A 110 15.88 -12.79 19.95
CA ASP A 110 17.23 -12.28 20.28
C ASP A 110 17.74 -12.70 21.67
N ASP A 111 17.54 -13.98 22.04
CA ASP A 111 17.88 -14.56 23.35
C ASP A 111 17.14 -13.94 24.56
N ARG A 112 16.00 -13.25 24.36
CA ARG A 112 15.20 -12.67 25.45
C ARG A 112 13.71 -12.93 25.27
N CYS A 113 12.98 -12.93 26.37
CA CYS A 113 11.53 -13.05 26.38
C CYS A 113 10.89 -11.65 26.34
N TYR A 114 10.10 -11.39 25.31
CA TYR A 114 9.31 -10.17 25.17
C TYR A 114 7.83 -10.49 25.32
N GLU A 115 7.10 -9.64 26.04
CA GLU A 115 5.64 -9.71 26.06
C GLU A 115 5.10 -9.62 24.64
N THR A 116 4.25 -10.56 24.27
CA THR A 116 3.64 -10.66 22.95
C THR A 116 2.52 -9.65 22.83
N ALA A 117 2.61 -8.79 21.83
CA ALA A 117 1.60 -7.81 21.46
C ALA A 117 1.29 -7.93 19.96
N VAL A 118 0.02 -7.86 19.60
CA VAL A 118 -0.44 -7.85 18.20
C VAL A 118 -0.72 -6.42 17.72
N VAL A 119 -1.00 -6.24 16.42
CA VAL A 119 -1.25 -4.89 15.87
C VAL A 119 -2.44 -4.22 16.60
N GLY A 120 -2.25 -2.99 17.05
CA GLY A 120 -3.21 -2.23 17.85
C GLY A 120 -3.03 -2.35 19.36
N GLU A 121 -2.24 -3.32 19.83
CA GLU A 121 -1.90 -3.45 21.25
C GLU A 121 -0.71 -2.57 21.65
N ARG A 122 -0.56 -2.36 22.95
CA ARG A 122 0.52 -1.54 23.51
C ARG A 122 1.86 -2.28 23.41
N CYS A 123 2.91 -1.52 23.14
CA CYS A 123 4.27 -2.01 23.07
C CYS A 123 5.25 -1.00 23.66
N VAL A 124 6.44 -1.50 24.03
CA VAL A 124 7.57 -0.66 24.48
C VAL A 124 8.70 -0.67 23.45
N VAL A 125 8.91 -1.83 22.80
CA VAL A 125 9.93 -2.06 21.78
C VAL A 125 9.35 -2.84 20.61
N ASP A 126 10.02 -2.82 19.45
CA ASP A 126 9.57 -3.53 18.24
C ASP A 126 9.43 -5.05 18.45
N GLN A 127 10.25 -5.62 19.33
CA GLN A 127 10.20 -7.05 19.68
C GLN A 127 8.90 -7.43 20.37
N ASN A 128 8.17 -6.50 21.01
CA ASN A 128 6.84 -6.84 21.52
C ASN A 128 5.87 -7.21 20.40
N CYS A 129 6.02 -6.61 19.22
CA CYS A 129 5.11 -6.76 18.10
C CYS A 129 5.38 -8.07 17.35
N TYR A 130 4.65 -9.12 17.71
CA TYR A 130 4.86 -10.48 17.23
C TYR A 130 3.57 -11.10 16.67
N LEU A 131 3.65 -11.53 15.41
CA LEU A 131 2.51 -12.00 14.61
C LEU A 131 2.50 -13.52 14.41
N GLY A 132 3.19 -14.28 15.25
CA GLY A 132 3.21 -15.75 15.18
C GLY A 132 4.26 -16.35 14.24
N GLU A 133 4.87 -15.57 13.35
CA GLU A 133 5.98 -16.03 12.51
C GLU A 133 7.30 -15.34 12.91
N PRO A 134 8.29 -16.11 13.43
CA PRO A 134 9.63 -15.61 13.62
C PRO A 134 10.36 -15.61 12.27
N GLY A 135 10.75 -14.44 11.78
CA GLY A 135 11.56 -14.33 10.57
C GLY A 135 11.66 -12.93 10.01
N PRO A 136 12.78 -12.59 9.32
CA PRO A 136 12.87 -11.37 8.55
C PRO A 136 12.10 -11.47 7.22
N PRO A 137 11.44 -10.39 6.78
CA PRO A 137 11.31 -9.11 7.47
C PRO A 137 10.18 -9.12 8.52
N ARG A 138 10.46 -8.52 9.69
CA ARG A 138 9.43 -8.18 10.69
C ARG A 138 8.37 -7.29 10.02
N GLN A 139 7.11 -7.69 10.15
CA GLN A 139 5.99 -6.99 9.50
C GLN A 139 5.28 -5.99 10.41
N ALA A 140 5.54 -6.00 11.72
CA ALA A 140 4.94 -5.09 12.69
C ALA A 140 5.99 -4.44 13.60
N PHE A 141 5.83 -3.15 13.86
CA PHE A 141 6.77 -2.32 14.62
C PHE A 141 6.04 -1.52 15.70
N CYS A 142 6.77 -1.19 16.76
CA CYS A 142 6.26 -0.40 17.86
C CYS A 142 6.35 1.09 17.53
N VAL A 143 5.22 1.66 17.11
CA VAL A 143 5.15 3.07 16.71
C VAL A 143 4.27 3.81 17.69
N ARG A 144 4.85 4.82 18.36
CA ARG A 144 4.15 5.66 19.36
C ARG A 144 3.48 4.83 20.48
N GLY A 145 4.11 3.72 20.87
CA GLY A 145 3.64 2.86 21.96
C GLY A 145 2.55 1.86 21.57
N TYR A 146 2.26 1.71 20.28
CA TYR A 146 1.33 0.71 19.76
C TYR A 146 1.96 -0.08 18.61
N CYS A 147 1.66 -1.37 18.52
CA CYS A 147 2.09 -2.18 17.40
C CYS A 147 1.33 -1.77 16.14
N THR A 148 2.07 -1.56 15.05
CA THR A 148 1.54 -1.14 13.75
C THR A 148 2.19 -1.96 12.65
N CYS A 149 1.43 -2.28 11.60
CA CYS A 149 2.02 -2.91 10.42
C CYS A 149 3.06 -1.99 9.77
N GLN A 150 4.00 -2.60 9.04
CA GLN A 150 4.92 -1.90 8.17
C GLN A 150 4.16 -1.02 7.17
N LEU A 151 4.82 0.03 6.68
CA LEU A 151 4.27 0.87 5.60
C LEU A 151 3.79 0.00 4.42
N GLN A 152 2.61 0.33 3.87
CA GLN A 152 1.94 -0.42 2.79
C GLN A 152 1.41 -1.80 3.21
N PHE A 153 1.24 -2.05 4.50
CA PHE A 153 0.56 -3.22 5.01
C PHE A 153 -0.56 -2.81 5.95
N SER A 154 -1.69 -3.51 5.84
CA SER A 154 -2.87 -3.29 6.67
C SER A 154 -3.12 -4.49 7.59
N PRO A 155 -3.61 -4.26 8.83
CA PRO A 155 -3.85 -5.33 9.78
C PRO A 155 -5.03 -6.21 9.40
N ARG A 156 -4.94 -7.51 9.70
CA ARG A 156 -5.97 -8.53 9.51
C ARG A 156 -6.13 -9.41 10.73
N ASP A 157 -7.24 -10.13 10.73
CA ASP A 157 -7.52 -11.16 11.74
C ASP A 157 -7.35 -10.61 13.16
N ASN A 158 -7.96 -9.44 13.41
CA ASN A 158 -7.86 -8.69 14.65
C ASN A 158 -6.42 -8.32 15.07
N GLY A 159 -5.57 -8.00 14.09
CA GLY A 159 -4.20 -7.52 14.30
C GLY A 159 -3.14 -8.62 14.35
N THR A 160 -3.52 -9.88 14.16
CA THR A 160 -2.59 -11.03 14.20
C THR A 160 -1.82 -11.23 12.89
N ARG A 161 -2.19 -10.54 11.82
CA ARG A 161 -1.52 -10.61 10.51
C ARG A 161 -1.43 -9.24 9.86
N CYS A 162 -0.36 -8.99 9.12
CA CYS A 162 -0.22 -7.83 8.25
C CYS A 162 -0.27 -8.30 6.79
N VAL A 163 -1.15 -7.70 6.00
CA VAL A 163 -1.30 -8.04 4.57
C VAL A 163 -0.91 -6.84 3.74
N ARG A 164 -0.13 -7.08 2.68
CA ARG A 164 0.26 -6.02 1.74
C ARG A 164 -0.98 -5.37 1.16
N ASP A 165 -0.99 -4.06 1.21
CA ASP A 165 -2.00 -3.23 0.57
C ASP A 165 -2.02 -3.50 -0.94
N ALA A 166 -3.23 -3.52 -1.50
CA ALA A 166 -3.51 -3.72 -2.90
C ALA A 166 -3.92 -2.39 -3.55
N THR A 167 -3.38 -2.15 -4.74
CA THR A 167 -3.69 -0.98 -5.59
C THR A 167 -4.70 -1.34 -6.67
N LEU A 168 -5.11 -0.36 -7.48
CA LEU A 168 -6.08 -0.57 -8.55
C LEU A 168 -5.67 -1.74 -9.47
N GLY A 169 -6.56 -2.73 -9.61
CA GLY A 169 -6.35 -3.91 -10.45
C GLY A 169 -5.66 -5.09 -9.78
N GLU A 170 -5.05 -4.91 -8.61
CA GLU A 170 -4.45 -6.02 -7.84
C GLU A 170 -5.52 -6.86 -7.14
N GLU A 171 -5.19 -8.12 -6.84
CA GLU A 171 -6.06 -9.03 -6.11
C GLU A 171 -6.26 -8.57 -4.67
N CYS A 172 -7.44 -8.87 -4.11
CA CYS A 172 -7.78 -8.51 -2.73
C CYS A 172 -8.65 -9.58 -2.07
N GLU A 173 -8.38 -9.83 -0.78
CA GLU A 173 -9.16 -10.68 0.12
C GLU A 173 -10.38 -9.92 0.67
N ASP A 174 -10.19 -8.64 1.02
CA ASP A 174 -11.22 -7.81 1.64
C ASP A 174 -11.06 -6.32 1.35
N GLN A 175 -12.03 -5.54 1.84
CA GLN A 175 -12.11 -4.10 1.63
C GLN A 175 -10.94 -3.33 2.26
N LEU A 176 -10.38 -3.81 3.38
CA LEU A 176 -9.27 -3.15 4.05
C LEU A 176 -7.96 -3.30 3.28
N GLN A 177 -7.92 -4.14 2.23
CA GLN A 177 -6.68 -4.38 1.47
C GLN A 177 -6.49 -3.33 0.41
N CYS A 178 -7.58 -2.82 -0.15
CA CYS A 178 -7.50 -1.81 -1.18
C CYS A 178 -7.11 -0.46 -0.56
N ALA A 179 -5.83 -0.10 -0.68
CA ALA A 179 -5.29 1.13 -0.14
C ALA A 179 -5.54 2.28 -1.10
N GLY A 180 -6.59 3.04 -0.83
CA GLY A 180 -6.85 4.28 -1.54
C GLY A 180 -8.31 4.71 -1.47
N PRO A 181 -8.57 6.02 -1.56
CA PRO A 181 -9.93 6.53 -1.60
C PRO A 181 -10.67 5.99 -2.82
N GLY A 182 -11.91 5.57 -2.61
CA GLY A 182 -12.79 5.11 -3.68
C GLY A 182 -12.49 3.72 -4.24
N LEU A 183 -11.49 3.00 -3.74
CA LEU A 183 -11.30 1.59 -4.08
C LEU A 183 -12.29 0.71 -3.30
N GLN A 184 -12.75 -0.36 -3.95
CA GLN A 184 -13.59 -1.40 -3.38
C GLN A 184 -13.06 -2.77 -3.80
N CYS A 185 -13.01 -3.71 -2.86
CA CYS A 185 -12.62 -5.07 -3.16
C CYS A 185 -13.78 -5.86 -3.79
N ARG A 186 -13.55 -6.40 -4.99
CA ARG A 186 -14.45 -7.34 -5.68
C ARG A 186 -13.64 -8.50 -6.30
N GLY A 187 -12.80 -9.13 -5.49
CA GLY A 187 -11.76 -10.09 -5.90
C GLY A 187 -10.52 -9.43 -6.51
N THR A 188 -10.70 -8.26 -7.13
CA THR A 188 -9.65 -7.29 -7.46
C THR A 188 -10.07 -5.92 -6.94
N CYS A 189 -9.11 -5.06 -6.60
CA CYS A 189 -9.39 -3.69 -6.20
C CYS A 189 -9.87 -2.90 -7.41
N ARG A 190 -11.11 -2.40 -7.33
CA ARG A 190 -11.77 -1.65 -8.41
C ARG A 190 -12.37 -0.37 -7.86
N CYS A 191 -12.57 0.64 -8.70
CA CYS A 191 -13.28 1.83 -8.27
C CYS A 191 -14.74 1.51 -7.90
N ARG A 192 -15.20 2.10 -6.80
CA ARG A 192 -16.61 2.05 -6.37
C ARG A 192 -17.49 2.83 -7.35
N GLU A 193 -18.80 2.77 -7.13
CA GLU A 193 -19.75 3.52 -7.96
C GLU A 193 -19.49 5.03 -7.90
N ASN A 194 -19.64 5.71 -9.04
CA ASN A 194 -19.33 7.14 -9.24
C ASN A 194 -17.85 7.51 -9.08
N TRP A 195 -16.95 6.53 -9.18
CA TRP A 195 -15.51 6.75 -9.21
C TRP A 195 -14.92 6.15 -10.48
N VAL A 196 -13.87 6.77 -10.99
CA VAL A 196 -13.19 6.39 -12.23
C VAL A 196 -11.71 6.13 -11.96
N ALA A 197 -11.16 5.17 -12.71
CA ALA A 197 -9.77 4.77 -12.63
C ALA A 197 -8.85 5.82 -13.26
N HIS A 198 -7.86 6.27 -12.51
CA HIS A 198 -6.71 7.02 -13.02
C HIS A 198 -5.51 6.08 -13.09
N ASN A 199 -5.29 5.49 -14.28
CA ASN A 199 -4.32 4.42 -14.48
C ASN A 199 -2.86 4.88 -14.25
N GLU A 200 -2.55 6.16 -14.43
CA GLU A 200 -1.18 6.66 -14.23
C GLU A 200 -0.76 6.66 -12.75
N THR A 201 -1.71 6.89 -11.84
CA THR A 201 -1.47 6.91 -10.38
C THR A 201 -1.99 5.67 -9.67
N ASN A 202 -2.52 4.68 -10.41
CA ASN A 202 -3.17 3.47 -9.87
C ASN A 202 -4.20 3.77 -8.77
N SER A 203 -4.93 4.88 -8.92
CA SER A 203 -5.89 5.35 -7.93
C SER A 203 -7.26 5.57 -8.56
N CYS A 204 -8.28 5.70 -7.71
CA CYS A 204 -9.60 6.13 -8.15
C CYS A 204 -9.79 7.61 -7.80
N VAL A 205 -10.49 8.32 -8.68
CA VAL A 205 -10.92 9.70 -8.46
C VAL A 205 -12.44 9.79 -8.62
N GLU A 206 -13.08 10.70 -7.91
CA GLU A 206 -14.53 10.86 -7.98
C GLU A 206 -14.94 11.43 -9.34
N SER A 207 -15.93 10.79 -9.98
CA SER A 207 -16.49 11.26 -11.24
C SER A 207 -17.36 12.49 -11.02
N VAL A 208 -17.28 13.46 -11.93
CA VAL A 208 -18.16 14.64 -11.87
C VAL A 208 -19.60 14.28 -12.26
N LYS A 209 -20.56 15.13 -11.86
CA LYS A 209 -21.99 14.88 -12.11
C LYS A 209 -22.51 15.65 -13.32
N ALA A 210 -21.94 16.83 -13.59
CA ALA A 210 -22.37 17.72 -14.65
C ALA A 210 -21.20 18.47 -15.30
N LEU A 211 -21.46 19.04 -16.48
CA LEU A 211 -20.54 19.99 -17.10
C LEU A 211 -20.41 21.24 -16.23
N ASN A 212 -19.22 21.83 -16.26
CA ASN A 212 -18.76 22.93 -15.40
C ASN A 212 -18.52 22.56 -13.92
N ASP A 213 -18.73 21.30 -13.52
CA ASP A 213 -18.29 20.82 -12.20
C ASP A 213 -16.75 20.85 -12.12
N PRO A 214 -16.19 21.10 -10.92
CA PRO A 214 -14.75 21.15 -10.72
C PRO A 214 -14.12 19.77 -10.96
N CYS A 215 -12.94 19.78 -11.58
CA CYS A 215 -12.15 18.59 -11.85
C CYS A 215 -10.66 18.89 -11.74
N GLU A 216 -9.87 17.83 -11.59
CA GLU A 216 -8.41 17.86 -11.59
C GLU A 216 -7.84 17.07 -12.77
N TYR A 217 -8.50 15.96 -13.15
CA TYR A 217 -8.06 15.06 -14.22
C TYR A 217 -9.16 14.84 -15.26
N ASP A 218 -8.77 14.66 -16.52
CA ASP A 218 -9.70 14.41 -17.64
C ASP A 218 -10.60 13.20 -17.41
N VAL A 219 -10.07 12.13 -16.80
CA VAL A 219 -10.82 10.89 -16.52
C VAL A 219 -12.07 11.14 -15.68
N GLN A 220 -12.09 12.18 -14.83
CA GLN A 220 -13.27 12.52 -14.02
C GLN A 220 -14.46 12.93 -14.88
N CYS A 221 -14.21 13.48 -16.07
CA CYS A 221 -15.20 13.94 -17.02
C CYS A 221 -15.70 12.83 -17.96
N ASP A 222 -15.09 11.64 -17.96
CA ASP A 222 -15.43 10.54 -18.90
C ASP A 222 -16.91 10.15 -18.88
N ALA A 223 -17.54 10.23 -17.70
CA ALA A 223 -18.97 9.93 -17.54
C ALA A 223 -19.89 10.91 -18.30
N LEU A 224 -19.38 12.08 -18.69
CA LEU A 224 -20.08 13.11 -19.47
C LEU A 224 -19.90 12.92 -20.98
N ALA A 225 -19.03 11.99 -21.41
CA ALA A 225 -18.62 11.80 -22.80
C ALA A 225 -19.50 10.73 -23.50
N GLY A 226 -20.56 11.18 -24.19
CA GLY A 226 -21.60 10.32 -24.75
C GLY A 226 -22.48 9.70 -23.67
N VAL A 227 -23.04 8.52 -23.94
CA VAL A 227 -23.87 7.74 -22.99
C VAL A 227 -23.29 6.33 -22.80
N PRO A 228 -23.64 5.57 -21.74
CA PRO A 228 -23.10 4.23 -21.52
C PRO A 228 -23.22 3.29 -22.73
N GLU A 229 -24.32 3.38 -23.49
CA GLU A 229 -24.61 2.59 -24.70
C GLU A 229 -23.87 3.11 -25.95
N ALA A 230 -23.37 4.34 -25.93
CA ALA A 230 -22.71 5.01 -27.04
C ALA A 230 -21.66 6.00 -26.49
N ARG A 231 -20.57 5.44 -25.95
CA ARG A 231 -19.48 6.21 -25.36
C ARG A 231 -18.78 7.06 -26.42
N SER A 232 -18.40 8.28 -26.05
CA SER A 232 -17.59 9.17 -26.89
C SER A 232 -16.28 9.53 -26.18
N PRO A 233 -15.30 8.61 -26.06
CA PRO A 233 -14.07 8.86 -25.31
C PRO A 233 -13.35 10.13 -25.76
N GLY A 234 -12.79 10.88 -24.81
CA GLY A 234 -12.09 12.14 -25.06
C GLY A 234 -12.98 13.30 -25.53
N ALA A 235 -14.31 13.16 -25.56
CA ALA A 235 -15.22 14.26 -25.88
C ALA A 235 -15.42 15.23 -24.72
N ALA A 236 -15.20 14.81 -23.47
CA ALA A 236 -15.23 15.65 -22.28
C ALA A 236 -13.85 15.65 -21.62
N LEU A 237 -13.33 16.83 -21.28
CA LEU A 237 -12.00 17.05 -20.73
C LEU A 237 -12.07 18.03 -19.56
N CYS A 238 -11.07 17.98 -18.69
CA CYS A 238 -10.90 18.93 -17.61
C CYS A 238 -10.12 20.16 -18.10
N LEU A 239 -10.85 21.22 -18.49
CA LEU A 239 -10.24 22.43 -19.05
C LEU A 239 -10.41 23.59 -18.06
N GLY A 240 -9.30 24.16 -17.60
CA GLY A 240 -9.33 25.27 -16.64
C GLY A 240 -9.91 24.89 -15.29
N GLY A 241 -9.79 23.62 -14.87
CA GLY A 241 -10.30 23.10 -13.61
C GLY A 241 -11.81 22.81 -13.60
N ALA A 242 -12.47 22.84 -14.76
CA ALA A 242 -13.88 22.49 -14.90
C ALA A 242 -14.11 21.53 -16.08
N CYS A 243 -15.00 20.56 -15.91
CA CYS A 243 -15.32 19.63 -16.98
C CYS A 243 -16.07 20.34 -18.12
N SER A 244 -15.51 20.30 -19.31
CA SER A 244 -16.09 20.91 -20.51
C SER A 244 -15.88 20.01 -21.73
N CYS A 245 -16.64 20.25 -22.80
CA CYS A 245 -16.45 19.48 -24.01
C CYS A 245 -15.14 19.87 -24.71
N ALA A 246 -14.43 18.89 -25.24
CA ALA A 246 -13.28 19.10 -26.09
C ALA A 246 -13.63 20.00 -27.29
N TYR A 247 -12.63 20.64 -27.91
CA TYR A 247 -12.85 21.47 -29.10
C TYR A 247 -13.52 20.69 -30.25
N SER A 248 -13.17 19.42 -30.40
CA SER A 248 -13.79 18.50 -31.38
C SER A 248 -15.19 18.02 -30.97
N ALA A 249 -15.71 18.44 -29.83
CA ALA A 249 -16.96 17.99 -29.25
C ALA A 249 -17.91 19.16 -28.93
N HIS A 250 -19.17 18.84 -28.69
CA HIS A 250 -20.21 19.80 -28.32
C HIS A 250 -21.14 19.24 -27.25
N ALA A 251 -21.79 20.12 -26.49
CA ALA A 251 -22.72 19.75 -25.45
C ALA A 251 -24.15 19.66 -26.01
N VAL A 252 -24.77 18.48 -25.92
CA VAL A 252 -26.14 18.23 -26.41
C VAL A 252 -26.88 17.27 -25.48
N GLY A 253 -28.22 17.38 -25.46
CA GLY A 253 -29.10 16.56 -24.61
C GLY A 253 -29.50 17.21 -23.29
N LYS A 254 -30.34 16.51 -22.51
CA LYS A 254 -30.79 16.91 -21.16
C LYS A 254 -30.69 15.70 -20.21
N PRO A 255 -29.72 15.64 -19.29
CA PRO A 255 -28.65 16.63 -19.05
C PRO A 255 -27.66 16.73 -20.24
N PRO A 256 -26.96 17.87 -20.39
CA PRO A 256 -26.02 18.06 -21.50
C PRO A 256 -24.82 17.11 -21.36
N ARG A 257 -24.50 16.41 -22.46
CA ARG A 257 -23.38 15.48 -22.57
C ARG A 257 -22.52 15.84 -23.79
N CYS A 258 -21.24 15.49 -23.75
CA CYS A 258 -20.31 15.81 -24.81
C CYS A 258 -20.29 14.74 -25.88
N TRP A 259 -20.51 15.14 -27.12
CA TRP A 259 -20.45 14.28 -28.30
C TRP A 259 -19.46 14.85 -29.31
N HIS A 260 -18.71 13.98 -29.99
CA HIS A 260 -17.82 14.43 -31.06
C HIS A 260 -18.63 15.04 -32.20
N ARG A 261 -18.18 16.20 -32.68
CA ARG A 261 -18.81 16.92 -33.79
C ARG A 261 -18.56 16.16 -35.09
N ARG A 262 -19.63 15.77 -35.76
CA ARG A 262 -19.63 15.16 -37.08
C ARG A 262 -20.32 16.08 -38.07
N ARG A 263 -19.60 16.44 -39.14
CA ARG A 263 -20.12 17.30 -40.22
C ARG A 263 -21.05 16.51 -41.13
N PRO A 264 -21.91 17.17 -41.94
CA PRO A 264 -22.70 16.50 -42.97
C PRO A 264 -21.85 15.55 -43.83
N GLY A 265 -22.40 14.40 -44.18
CA GLY A 265 -21.73 13.34 -44.94
C GLY A 265 -20.78 12.45 -44.12
N GLN A 266 -20.33 12.87 -42.93
CA GLN A 266 -19.48 12.05 -42.06
C GLN A 266 -20.26 10.92 -41.41
N GLU A 267 -19.54 9.84 -41.06
CA GLU A 267 -20.11 8.70 -40.36
C GLU A 267 -20.55 9.09 -38.94
N CYS A 268 -21.72 8.58 -38.56
CA CYS A 268 -22.32 8.79 -37.24
C CYS A 268 -23.01 7.51 -36.78
N ARG A 269 -23.20 7.41 -35.46
CA ARG A 269 -24.03 6.37 -34.83
C ARG A 269 -25.30 6.96 -34.21
N ARG A 270 -25.25 8.23 -33.84
CA ARG A 270 -26.27 8.93 -33.06
C ARG A 270 -26.50 10.33 -33.63
N ASP A 271 -27.72 10.83 -33.50
CA ASP A 271 -28.09 12.18 -33.96
C ASP A 271 -27.29 13.25 -33.22
N GLU A 272 -26.99 12.99 -31.94
CA GLU A 272 -26.23 13.87 -31.06
C GLU A 272 -24.79 14.13 -31.55
N GLU A 273 -24.24 13.31 -32.44
CA GLU A 273 -22.93 13.56 -33.05
C GLU A 273 -23.01 14.61 -34.17
N CYS A 274 -24.17 14.78 -34.80
CA CYS A 274 -24.31 15.50 -36.07
C CYS A 274 -24.50 17.01 -35.88
N VAL A 275 -23.67 17.79 -36.57
CA VAL A 275 -23.64 19.26 -36.47
C VAL A 275 -23.36 19.89 -37.83
N SER A 276 -24.14 20.91 -38.21
CA SER A 276 -23.89 21.72 -39.42
C SER A 276 -22.62 22.56 -39.30
N GLU A 277 -22.17 23.20 -40.38
CA GLU A 277 -21.02 24.12 -40.34
C GLU A 277 -21.23 25.30 -39.37
N GLU A 278 -22.48 25.78 -39.28
CA GLU A 278 -22.91 26.88 -38.41
C GLU A 278 -23.23 26.44 -36.97
N ASN A 279 -22.89 25.19 -36.61
CA ASN A 279 -23.17 24.58 -35.30
C ASN A 279 -24.67 24.31 -35.01
N GLU A 280 -25.48 24.15 -36.06
CA GLU A 280 -26.88 23.74 -35.90
C GLU A 280 -27.00 22.21 -35.73
N PRO A 281 -27.96 21.71 -34.92
CA PRO A 281 -28.18 20.28 -34.74
C PRO A 281 -28.57 19.55 -36.04
N GLY A 282 -27.92 18.43 -36.32
CA GLY A 282 -28.26 17.51 -37.41
C GLY A 282 -28.94 16.22 -36.93
N TYR A 283 -29.13 15.27 -37.84
CA TYR A 283 -29.59 13.92 -37.54
C TYR A 283 -28.81 12.88 -38.35
N CYS A 284 -28.64 11.69 -37.79
CA CYS A 284 -27.88 10.59 -38.35
C CYS A 284 -28.81 9.72 -39.21
N LEU A 285 -28.74 9.90 -40.53
CA LEU A 285 -29.56 9.16 -41.48
C LEU A 285 -28.69 8.11 -42.19
N SER A 286 -29.07 6.84 -42.04
CA SER A 286 -28.36 5.71 -42.68
C SER A 286 -26.85 5.68 -42.34
N GLY A 287 -26.49 6.04 -41.12
CA GLY A 287 -25.10 6.07 -40.64
C GLY A 287 -24.29 7.28 -41.11
N ARG A 288 -24.92 8.28 -41.76
CA ARG A 288 -24.27 9.54 -42.15
C ARG A 288 -25.00 10.75 -41.60
N CYS A 289 -24.25 11.75 -41.19
CA CYS A 289 -24.84 12.98 -40.71
C CYS A 289 -25.50 13.75 -41.84
N THR A 290 -26.70 14.23 -41.55
CA THR A 290 -27.48 15.10 -42.42
C THR A 290 -27.91 16.32 -41.62
N CYS A 291 -28.04 17.46 -42.29
CA CYS A 291 -28.49 18.68 -41.63
C CYS A 291 -29.96 18.94 -41.91
N LYS A 292 -30.60 19.62 -40.96
CA LYS A 292 -32.03 19.95 -41.02
C LYS A 292 -32.35 21.06 -42.02
N THR A 293 -31.37 21.92 -42.30
CA THR A 293 -31.55 23.23 -42.93
C THR A 293 -30.53 23.55 -44.02
N CYS A 294 -29.45 22.76 -44.21
CA CYS A 294 -28.60 23.02 -45.37
C CYS A 294 -29.33 22.61 -46.64
N SER A 295 -29.30 23.50 -47.63
CA SER A 295 -29.57 23.11 -49.00
C SER A 295 -28.61 21.97 -49.35
N PRO A 296 -29.06 20.82 -49.88
CA PRO A 296 -28.17 19.74 -50.25
C PRO A 296 -27.22 20.26 -51.33
N ASP A 297 -25.98 20.54 -50.95
CA ASP A 297 -24.95 20.83 -51.93
C ASP A 297 -24.70 19.54 -52.70
N ALA A 298 -24.86 19.60 -54.02
CA ALA A 298 -24.77 18.47 -54.94
C ALA A 298 -23.39 17.76 -54.96
N ARG A 299 -22.46 18.15 -54.08
CA ARG A 299 -21.16 17.51 -53.86
C ARG A 299 -21.18 16.40 -52.80
N ASP A 300 -22.19 16.34 -51.94
CA ASP A 300 -22.24 15.35 -50.84
C ASP A 300 -22.75 13.95 -51.25
N PHE A 301 -23.18 13.77 -52.51
CA PHE A 301 -23.55 12.45 -53.06
C PHE A 301 -22.55 11.92 -54.11
N GLY A 302 -21.38 12.53 -54.23
CA GLY A 302 -20.38 12.22 -55.27
C GLY A 302 -19.49 11.01 -55.00
N ALA A 303 -20.03 9.84 -54.67
CA ALA A 303 -19.31 8.56 -54.80
C ALA A 303 -20.23 7.34 -54.69
N ALA A 304 -20.91 6.98 -55.78
CA ALA A 304 -21.06 5.59 -56.27
C ALA A 304 -22.22 5.48 -57.27
N SER A 305 -21.92 5.56 -58.57
CA SER A 305 -22.59 4.76 -59.62
C SER A 305 -22.04 5.12 -61.01
N THR A 306 -20.76 4.82 -61.27
CA THR A 306 -20.35 4.58 -62.66
C THR A 306 -20.83 3.18 -63.05
N MET A 307 -22.02 3.11 -63.67
CA MET A 307 -22.35 2.00 -64.54
C MET A 307 -21.33 1.96 -65.68
N SER A 308 -20.42 0.99 -65.67
CA SER A 308 -19.66 0.63 -66.86
C SER A 308 -20.51 -0.35 -67.67
N GLN A 309 -21.33 0.20 -68.57
CA GLN A 309 -21.86 -0.53 -69.72
C GLN A 309 -20.68 -0.95 -70.62
N PRO A 310 -20.49 -2.24 -70.96
CA PRO A 310 -19.63 -2.61 -72.06
C PRO A 310 -20.37 -2.39 -73.40
N PRO A 311 -19.69 -1.92 -74.46
CA PRO A 311 -20.34 -1.60 -75.72
C PRO A 311 -20.70 -2.88 -76.48
N LEU A 312 -21.96 -2.95 -76.90
CA LEU A 312 -22.42 -3.84 -77.96
C LEU A 312 -21.78 -3.39 -79.29
N LEU A 313 -20.91 -4.22 -79.85
CA LEU A 313 -20.79 -4.53 -81.29
C LEU A 313 -19.54 -5.39 -81.49
N ILE A 314 -19.73 -6.71 -81.62
CA ILE A 314 -19.27 -7.50 -82.78
C ILE A 314 -19.97 -8.85 -82.68
N ALA A 315 -20.65 -9.16 -83.78
CA ALA A 315 -21.42 -10.35 -84.00
C ALA A 315 -20.53 -11.60 -84.14
N ALA A 316 -21.15 -12.70 -83.76
CA ALA A 316 -21.05 -14.02 -84.36
C ALA A 316 -19.85 -14.91 -84.00
N ILE A 317 -20.21 -16.21 -83.92
CA ILE A 317 -19.44 -17.42 -84.22
C ILE A 317 -19.21 -18.33 -83.00
N LEU A 318 -20.05 -19.39 -82.98
CA LEU A 318 -19.89 -20.76 -82.42
C LEU A 318 -20.19 -20.92 -80.93
N ALA A 319 -21.34 -21.49 -80.52
CA ALA A 319 -21.83 -22.86 -80.74
C ALA A 319 -20.83 -23.93 -80.25
N VAL A 320 -21.37 -24.89 -79.46
CA VAL A 320 -20.72 -26.09 -78.89
C VAL A 320 -19.97 -25.77 -77.58
N ALA A 321 -20.29 -26.28 -76.38
CA ALA A 321 -20.85 -27.57 -76.01
C ALA A 321 -21.72 -27.47 -74.74
N ALA A 322 -23.01 -27.75 -74.88
CA ALA A 322 -23.64 -28.66 -73.93
C ALA A 322 -23.23 -30.09 -74.34
N ILE A 323 -23.13 -30.97 -73.35
CA ILE A 323 -22.81 -32.41 -73.41
C ILE A 323 -21.33 -32.74 -73.15
N LEU A 324 -21.05 -33.12 -71.90
CA LEU A 324 -20.51 -34.43 -71.49
C LEU A 324 -20.59 -34.47 -69.95
N ARG A 325 -21.69 -35.00 -69.40
CA ARG A 325 -21.88 -36.41 -68.97
C ARG A 325 -21.01 -36.79 -67.76
N HIS A 326 -21.63 -36.88 -66.59
CA HIS A 326 -21.99 -38.17 -65.98
C HIS A 326 -23.05 -37.99 -64.90
#